data_AF-A0A7W7WUV3-F1
#
_entry.id   AF-A0A7W7WUV3-F1
#
_cell.length_a   1.000
_cell.length_b   1.000
_cell.length_c   1.000
_cell.angle_alpha   90.00
_cell.angle_beta   90.00
_cell.angle_gamma   90.00
#
_symmetry.space_group_name_H-M   'P 1'
#
loop_
_entity.id
_entity.type
_entity.pdbx_description
1 polymer ?
#
loop_
_entity_poly.entity_id
_entity_poly.type
_entity_poly.pdbx_seq_one_letter_code
_entity_poly.pdbx_strand_id
1 'polypeptide(L)'
;MAAIATVVVGAGTAIAIAGTSASAADCAAAWSASSVYTGGQTASYNGRNWTAKWWTQNEKPGGTQVWTDQGTCGSGPGTGTTTTTRTTTVPTSPTQPAKCTETWVRGKAYVTGDVVRYTDNKYYVAEHDNPGYDPVVSTWYWDPYTGCGDTPTTVTSTSTTQNPNPGQFVVSEAQFNQMFPSRSSFYTYAGLVAALSSYPGFANTGGDVVRKQEAAAFLANVNHETGGLYYVVEQNQANYPHYCDTSKSYGCPAGNAAYYGRGPIQLSWNFNYKAAGDALGLPLLTNPYLVERDPAVAWQTGLWYWNTQNGPGTMTAHNAMVTGAGFGETIRSINGTLECNGGNPAQVQSRINAYQKFVGILGVPAGNNLSC
;
A
#
# COMPACT_ATOMS: atom_id res chain seq x y z
N MET A 1 43.85 9.92 92.05
CA MET A 1 42.44 9.73 91.64
C MET A 1 41.83 11.10 91.43
N ALA A 2 41.51 11.45 90.18
CA ALA A 2 40.50 12.42 89.73
C ALA A 2 40.76 12.65 88.23
N ALA A 3 39.98 11.97 87.39
CA ALA A 3 40.14 11.98 85.94
C ALA A 3 39.53 13.26 85.34
N ILE A 4 40.30 13.93 84.48
CA ILE A 4 39.87 15.08 83.68
C ILE A 4 39.18 14.54 82.43
N ALA A 5 37.90 14.87 82.23
CA ALA A 5 37.12 14.48 81.07
C ALA A 5 37.29 15.52 79.94
N THR A 6 38.03 15.15 78.91
CA THR A 6 38.22 15.94 77.69
C THR A 6 37.09 15.66 76.71
N VAL A 7 36.26 16.66 76.39
CA VAL A 7 35.23 16.58 75.35
C VAL A 7 35.90 16.76 73.98
N VAL A 8 35.96 15.69 73.20
CA VAL A 8 36.41 15.72 71.80
C VAL A 8 35.19 15.99 70.92
N VAL A 9 35.10 17.19 70.34
CA VAL A 9 34.14 17.49 69.27
C VAL A 9 34.69 16.91 67.97
N GLY A 10 34.23 15.70 67.61
CA GLY A 10 34.51 15.10 66.31
C GLY A 10 33.72 15.83 65.21
N ALA A 11 34.41 16.63 64.40
CA ALA A 11 33.85 17.13 63.14
C ALA A 11 33.68 15.94 62.18
N GLY A 12 32.46 15.42 62.09
CA GLY A 12 32.10 14.41 61.10
C GLY A 12 32.10 15.03 59.71
N THR A 13 33.15 14.80 58.93
CA THR A 13 33.17 15.12 57.50
C THR A 13 32.22 14.17 56.79
N ALA A 14 31.04 14.66 56.42
CA ALA A 14 30.12 13.92 55.56
C ALA A 14 30.75 13.81 54.16
N ILE A 15 31.27 12.63 53.82
CA ILE A 15 31.61 12.29 52.44
C ILE A 15 30.28 12.12 51.71
N ALA A 16 29.87 13.14 50.95
CA ALA A 16 28.78 13.02 50.01
C ALA A 16 29.20 12.04 48.90
N ILE A 17 28.72 10.80 48.99
CA ILE A 17 28.77 9.87 47.87
C ILE A 17 27.80 10.45 46.84
N ALA A 18 28.33 11.11 45.81
CA ALA A 18 27.53 11.54 44.67
C ALA A 18 26.95 10.29 44.02
N GLY A 19 25.69 9.98 44.33
CA GLY A 19 24.95 8.97 43.60
C GLY A 19 24.94 9.39 42.14
N THR A 20 25.55 8.60 41.27
CA THR A 20 25.36 8.76 39.83
C THR A 20 23.89 8.47 39.56
N SER A 21 23.09 9.52 39.44
CA SER A 21 21.76 9.46 38.87
C SER A 21 21.91 8.82 37.49
N ALA A 22 21.55 7.55 37.35
CA ALA A 22 21.45 6.91 36.05
C ALA A 22 20.31 7.64 35.31
N SER A 23 20.68 8.56 34.43
CA SER A 23 19.72 9.23 33.54
C SER A 23 19.01 8.15 32.71
N ALA A 24 17.68 8.18 32.67
CA ALA A 24 16.91 7.30 31.80
C ALA A 24 17.41 7.42 30.36
N ALA A 25 17.47 6.30 29.63
CA ALA A 25 17.89 6.30 28.24
C ALA A 25 16.98 7.23 27.41
N ASP A 26 17.57 7.93 26.44
CA ASP A 26 16.79 8.78 25.53
C ASP A 26 15.81 7.93 24.71
N CYS A 27 14.63 8.48 24.43
CA CYS A 27 13.67 7.79 23.58
C CYS A 27 14.16 7.76 22.13
N ALA A 28 14.09 6.58 21.51
CA ALA A 28 14.20 6.42 20.07
C ALA A 28 13.05 7.14 19.35
N ALA A 29 13.10 7.22 18.02
CA ALA A 29 12.00 7.76 17.23
C ALA A 29 10.68 7.04 17.55
N ALA A 30 9.58 7.79 17.65
CA ALA A 30 8.27 7.24 17.99
C ALA A 30 7.86 6.14 17.00
N TRP A 31 7.34 5.03 17.52
CA TRP A 31 6.80 3.95 16.73
C TRP A 31 5.65 4.46 15.87
N SER A 32 5.69 4.12 14.58
CA SER A 32 4.66 4.45 13.61
C SER A 32 4.09 3.17 13.02
N ALA A 33 2.76 3.10 12.97
CA ALA A 33 2.03 2.02 12.33
C ALA A 33 2.38 1.86 10.84
N SER A 34 2.76 2.95 10.16
CA SER A 34 3.12 2.95 8.74
C SER A 34 4.59 2.67 8.48
N SER A 35 5.45 2.72 9.50
CA SER A 35 6.89 2.46 9.34
C SER A 35 7.17 0.95 9.31
N VAL A 36 8.01 0.56 8.35
CA VAL A 36 8.59 -0.78 8.30
C VAL A 36 9.81 -0.81 9.22
N TYR A 37 9.87 -1.80 10.10
CA TYR A 37 11.03 -2.05 10.96
C TYR A 37 11.64 -3.42 10.64
N THR A 38 12.96 -3.47 10.45
CA THR A 38 13.70 -4.72 10.25
C THR A 38 14.43 -5.15 11.53
N GLY A 39 14.89 -6.40 11.59
CA GLY A 39 15.56 -6.95 12.77
C GLY A 39 16.72 -6.07 13.26
N GLY A 40 16.68 -5.70 14.54
CA GLY A 40 17.64 -4.79 15.20
C GLY A 40 17.24 -3.32 15.21
N GLN A 41 16.22 -2.88 14.47
CA GLN A 41 15.76 -1.48 14.48
C GLN A 41 14.97 -1.13 15.75
N THR A 42 15.10 0.11 16.22
CA THR A 42 14.49 0.58 17.47
C THR A 42 13.41 1.64 17.28
N ALA A 43 12.42 1.64 18.17
CA ALA A 43 11.37 2.67 18.22
C ALA A 43 10.89 2.90 19.66
N SER A 44 10.38 4.09 19.97
CA SER A 44 9.75 4.37 21.26
C SER A 44 8.23 4.26 21.20
N TYR A 45 7.62 3.62 22.19
CA TYR A 45 6.17 3.53 22.31
C TYR A 45 5.77 3.48 23.78
N ASN A 46 4.81 4.34 24.17
CA ASN A 46 4.32 4.50 25.55
C ASN A 46 5.44 4.71 26.59
N GLY A 47 6.40 5.58 26.29
CA GLY A 47 7.49 5.94 27.21
C GLY A 47 8.55 4.84 27.41
N ARG A 48 8.65 3.90 26.47
CA ARG A 48 9.64 2.81 26.49
C ARG A 48 10.28 2.66 25.11
N ASN A 49 11.54 2.24 25.07
CA ASN A 49 12.22 1.87 23.84
C ASN A 49 12.01 0.38 23.55
N TRP A 50 11.95 0.04 22.26
CA TRP A 50 11.69 -1.32 21.78
C TRP A 50 12.59 -1.63 20.59
N THR A 51 13.04 -2.89 20.47
CA THR A 51 13.85 -3.37 19.35
C THR A 51 13.11 -4.47 18.58
N ALA A 52 12.97 -4.32 17.27
CA ALA A 52 12.36 -5.32 16.41
C ALA A 52 13.26 -6.56 16.30
N LYS A 53 12.71 -7.77 16.43
CA LYS A 53 13.45 -9.03 16.29
C LYS A 53 13.62 -9.44 14.82
N TRP A 54 12.62 -9.13 13.99
CA TRP A 54 12.58 -9.38 12.56
C TRP A 54 11.66 -8.34 11.90
N TRP A 55 11.42 -8.48 10.59
CA TRP A 55 10.58 -7.56 9.83
C TRP A 55 9.17 -7.42 10.44
N THR A 56 8.71 -6.18 10.62
CA THR A 56 7.36 -5.84 11.11
C THR A 56 6.88 -4.50 10.56
N GLN A 57 5.59 -4.41 10.28
CA GLN A 57 4.88 -3.16 9.99
C GLN A 57 3.50 -3.22 10.65
N ASN A 58 3.06 -2.12 11.28
CA ASN A 58 1.77 -2.01 11.96
C ASN A 58 1.52 -2.98 13.14
N GLU A 59 2.54 -3.67 13.65
CA GLU A 59 2.45 -4.44 14.90
C GLU A 59 2.98 -3.59 16.06
N LYS A 60 2.11 -3.28 17.03
CA LYS A 60 2.44 -2.37 18.16
C LYS A 60 3.45 -2.99 19.14
N PRO A 61 4.50 -2.26 19.55
CA PRO A 61 5.39 -2.72 20.60
C PRO A 61 4.65 -2.98 21.92
N GLY A 62 4.95 -4.10 22.58
CA GLY A 62 4.27 -4.57 23.79
C GLY A 62 2.99 -5.37 23.56
N GLY A 63 2.47 -5.45 22.33
CA GLY A 63 1.29 -6.25 21.97
C GLY A 63 1.60 -7.54 21.21
N THR A 64 2.83 -7.70 20.70
CA THR A 64 3.25 -8.86 19.89
C THR A 64 4.65 -9.35 20.30
N GLN A 65 5.03 -10.56 19.87
CA GLN A 65 6.34 -11.13 20.17
C GLN A 65 7.49 -10.52 19.35
N VAL A 66 7.17 -9.70 18.34
CA VAL A 66 8.14 -9.15 17.37
C VAL A 66 9.00 -8.04 17.99
N TRP A 67 8.51 -7.39 19.05
CA TRP A 67 9.22 -6.31 19.74
C TRP A 67 9.83 -6.77 21.06
N THR A 68 11.09 -6.44 21.27
CA THR A 68 11.81 -6.67 22.55
C THR A 68 11.89 -5.36 23.31
N ASP A 69 11.30 -5.31 24.51
CA ASP A 69 11.35 -4.15 25.41
C ASP A 69 12.80 -3.84 25.82
N GLN A 70 13.21 -2.58 25.70
CA GLN A 70 14.54 -2.08 26.07
C GLN A 70 14.51 -1.21 27.34
N GLY A 71 13.35 -1.07 27.98
CA GLY A 71 13.16 -0.29 29.20
C GLY A 71 12.53 1.08 28.96
N THR A 72 12.26 1.79 30.06
CA THR A 72 11.69 3.14 30.06
C THR A 72 12.65 4.14 29.43
N CYS A 73 12.09 5.05 28.65
CA CYS A 73 12.84 6.16 28.04
C CYS A 73 12.18 7.50 28.38
N GLY A 74 12.97 8.56 28.39
CA GLY A 74 12.54 9.91 28.77
C GLY A 74 12.60 10.19 30.27
N SER A 75 12.65 11.48 30.63
CA SER A 75 12.86 11.95 32.01
C SER A 75 11.53 12.02 32.79
N GLY A 76 11.48 11.44 33.98
CA GLY A 76 10.53 11.79 35.04
C GLY A 76 11.27 12.00 36.37
N PRO A 77 10.62 12.47 37.46
CA PRO A 77 9.24 12.95 37.60
C PRO A 77 9.16 14.44 38.04
N GLY A 78 8.05 15.12 37.71
CA GLY A 78 7.74 16.45 38.21
C GLY A 78 6.24 16.62 38.44
N THR A 79 5.77 16.21 39.62
CA THR A 79 4.45 16.54 40.17
C THR A 79 4.46 17.98 40.68
N GLY A 80 3.47 18.77 40.31
CA GLY A 80 3.36 20.16 40.74
C GLY A 80 2.13 20.87 40.20
N THR A 81 0.94 20.41 40.60
CA THR A 81 -0.32 21.14 40.44
C THR A 81 -0.24 22.44 41.24
N THR A 82 -0.22 23.60 40.58
CA THR A 82 -0.49 24.89 41.25
C THR A 82 -1.55 25.64 40.46
N THR A 83 -2.73 25.68 41.05
CA THR A 83 -3.87 26.52 40.68
C THR A 83 -3.50 27.99 40.84
N THR A 84 -3.42 28.74 39.74
CA THR A 84 -3.51 30.20 39.77
C THR A 84 -4.50 30.67 38.70
N THR A 85 -5.63 31.15 39.20
CA THR A 85 -6.73 31.77 38.46
C THR A 85 -6.23 32.96 37.65
N ARG A 86 -6.34 32.91 36.32
CA ARG A 86 -6.35 34.11 35.48
C ARG A 86 -7.43 34.00 34.41
N THR A 87 -8.40 34.89 34.52
CA THR A 87 -9.55 35.10 33.65
C THR A 87 -9.10 35.28 32.21
N THR A 88 -9.39 34.29 31.37
CA THR A 88 -9.39 34.44 29.92
C THR A 88 -10.61 33.68 29.42
N THR A 89 -11.59 34.42 28.89
CA THR A 89 -12.78 33.86 28.26
C THR A 89 -12.34 33.06 27.02
N VAL A 90 -12.31 31.74 27.14
CA VAL A 90 -12.18 30.80 26.02
C VAL A 90 -13.58 30.28 25.68
N PRO A 91 -14.03 30.33 24.41
CA PRO A 91 -15.33 29.78 24.03
C PRO A 91 -15.31 28.26 24.23
N THR A 92 -16.40 27.73 24.78
CA THR A 92 -16.70 26.30 24.84
C THR A 92 -16.57 25.67 23.45
N SER A 93 -15.67 24.69 23.32
CA SER A 93 -15.61 23.79 22.17
C SER A 93 -16.97 23.10 22.01
N PRO A 94 -17.58 23.06 20.81
CA PRO A 94 -18.87 22.41 20.64
C PRO A 94 -18.72 20.92 20.91
N THR A 95 -19.65 20.36 21.70
CA THR A 95 -19.74 18.93 21.95
C THR A 95 -19.99 18.23 20.62
N GLN A 96 -19.05 17.39 20.17
CA GLN A 96 -19.13 16.66 18.91
C GLN A 96 -20.40 15.75 18.92
N PRO A 97 -21.18 15.68 17.83
CA PRO A 97 -22.35 14.80 17.78
C PRO A 97 -21.97 13.34 18.07
N ALA A 98 -22.79 12.62 18.83
CA ALA A 98 -22.52 11.22 19.22
C ALA A 98 -22.30 10.27 18.02
N LYS A 99 -22.78 10.63 16.83
CA LYS A 99 -22.55 9.88 15.58
C LYS A 99 -21.11 9.97 15.06
N CYS A 100 -20.27 10.83 15.62
CA CYS A 100 -18.93 11.11 15.10
C CYS A 100 -17.80 10.54 15.98
N THR A 101 -18.12 9.61 16.88
CA THR A 101 -17.15 9.03 17.82
C THR A 101 -16.71 7.62 17.45
N GLU A 102 -17.43 6.93 16.55
CA GLU A 102 -17.07 5.57 16.15
C GLU A 102 -15.96 5.57 15.10
N THR A 103 -14.95 4.73 15.28
CA THR A 103 -13.90 4.47 14.28
C THR A 103 -14.25 3.20 13.50
N TRP A 104 -14.00 3.20 12.20
CA TRP A 104 -14.23 2.03 11.35
C TRP A 104 -13.33 0.85 11.77
N VAL A 105 -13.89 -0.36 11.74
CA VAL A 105 -13.26 -1.63 12.10
C VAL A 105 -13.50 -2.62 10.98
N ARG A 106 -12.42 -3.19 10.44
CA ARG A 106 -12.47 -4.17 9.35
C ARG A 106 -13.31 -5.39 9.75
N GLY A 107 -14.30 -5.74 8.92
CA GLY A 107 -15.15 -6.92 9.11
C GLY A 107 -16.25 -6.75 10.18
N LYS A 108 -16.38 -5.59 10.82
CA LYS A 108 -17.56 -5.25 11.63
C LYS A 108 -18.69 -4.87 10.68
N ALA A 109 -19.88 -5.44 10.85
CA ALA A 109 -21.05 -5.02 10.09
C ALA A 109 -21.57 -3.65 10.59
N TYR A 110 -22.04 -2.82 9.66
CA TYR A 110 -22.60 -1.48 9.87
C TYR A 110 -23.96 -1.41 9.19
N VAL A 111 -24.95 -0.80 9.84
CA VAL A 111 -26.30 -0.64 9.26
C VAL A 111 -26.42 0.71 8.58
N THR A 112 -27.37 0.81 7.65
CA THR A 112 -27.66 2.07 6.94
C THR A 112 -27.82 3.25 7.92
N GLY A 113 -27.04 4.31 7.71
CA GLY A 113 -27.01 5.52 8.53
C GLY A 113 -25.94 5.57 9.62
N ASP A 114 -25.17 4.49 9.84
CA ASP A 114 -24.00 4.49 10.71
C ASP A 114 -22.92 5.43 10.17
N VAL A 115 -22.27 6.19 11.05
CA VAL A 115 -21.19 7.10 10.68
C VAL A 115 -19.91 6.65 11.37
N VAL A 116 -18.83 6.52 10.60
CA VAL A 116 -17.53 6.08 11.09
C VAL A 116 -16.42 7.02 10.66
N ARG A 117 -15.45 7.23 11.54
CA ARG A 117 -14.15 7.81 11.20
C ARG A 117 -13.28 6.73 10.59
N TYR A 118 -12.86 6.93 9.35
CA TYR A 118 -12.00 6.01 8.64
C TYR A 118 -10.50 6.36 8.82
N THR A 119 -9.60 5.49 8.38
CA THR A 119 -8.15 5.62 8.61
C THR A 119 -7.51 6.84 7.94
N ASP A 120 -8.23 7.48 7.01
CA ASP A 120 -7.85 8.73 6.35
C ASP A 120 -8.27 10.00 7.14
N ASN A 121 -8.75 9.84 8.37
CA ASN A 121 -9.30 10.88 9.25
C ASN A 121 -10.59 11.55 8.76
N LYS A 122 -11.22 11.06 7.69
CA LYS A 122 -12.53 11.54 7.26
C LYS A 122 -13.65 10.70 7.86
N TYR A 123 -14.85 11.24 7.82
CA TYR A 123 -16.05 10.55 8.22
C TYR A 123 -16.81 10.04 6.99
N TYR A 124 -17.42 8.87 7.13
CA TYR A 124 -18.23 8.24 6.10
C TYR A 124 -19.53 7.74 6.72
N VAL A 125 -20.64 7.82 5.99
CA VAL A 125 -21.96 7.34 6.38
C VAL A 125 -22.33 6.11 5.54
N ALA A 126 -22.88 5.08 6.19
CA ALA A 126 -23.35 3.90 5.49
C ALA A 126 -24.65 4.23 4.73
N GLU A 127 -24.66 4.13 3.41
CA GLU A 127 -25.88 4.33 2.59
C GLU A 127 -26.73 3.06 2.47
N HIS A 128 -26.08 1.91 2.74
CA HIS A 128 -26.67 0.58 2.73
C HIS A 128 -26.06 -0.27 3.85
N ASP A 129 -26.76 -1.33 4.26
CA ASP A 129 -26.24 -2.28 5.24
C ASP A 129 -24.94 -2.91 4.71
N ASN A 130 -23.87 -2.72 5.48
CA ASN A 130 -22.53 -3.04 5.07
C ASN A 130 -21.95 -4.16 5.96
N PRO A 131 -21.55 -5.32 5.40
CA PRO A 131 -20.98 -6.44 6.16
C PRO A 131 -19.51 -6.23 6.62
N GLY A 132 -18.99 -5.01 6.58
CA GLY A 132 -17.63 -4.64 7.01
C GLY A 132 -16.65 -4.33 5.89
N TYR A 133 -17.16 -4.00 4.71
CA TYR A 133 -16.42 -3.39 3.61
C TYR A 133 -15.98 -1.97 3.95
N ASP A 134 -14.92 -1.58 3.28
CA ASP A 134 -14.12 -0.41 3.60
C ASP A 134 -14.70 0.89 2.96
N PRO A 135 -14.82 1.99 3.74
CA PRO A 135 -15.31 3.31 3.30
C PRO A 135 -14.71 3.90 2.04
N VAL A 136 -13.47 3.57 1.69
CA VAL A 136 -12.82 4.11 0.48
C VAL A 136 -12.74 3.09 -0.67
N VAL A 137 -13.19 1.86 -0.44
CA VAL A 137 -13.17 0.78 -1.44
C VAL A 137 -14.52 0.64 -2.14
N SER A 138 -15.62 1.00 -1.48
CA SER A 138 -16.97 0.86 -2.04
C SER A 138 -17.86 2.06 -1.73
N THR A 139 -17.99 2.93 -2.72
CA THR A 139 -18.96 4.04 -2.73
C THR A 139 -20.41 3.58 -2.87
N TRP A 140 -20.65 2.26 -2.97
CA TRP A 140 -22.00 1.70 -2.89
C TRP A 140 -22.48 1.58 -1.45
N TYR A 141 -21.58 1.28 -0.51
CA TYR A 141 -21.97 1.13 0.90
C TYR A 141 -21.71 2.38 1.71
N TRP A 142 -20.78 3.25 1.29
CA TRP A 142 -20.32 4.38 2.07
C TRP A 142 -20.27 5.66 1.25
N ASP A 143 -20.77 6.75 1.82
CA ASP A 143 -20.63 8.10 1.29
C ASP A 143 -19.84 9.01 2.25
N PRO A 144 -19.08 10.00 1.75
CA PRO A 144 -18.41 10.97 2.60
C PRO A 144 -19.40 11.74 3.47
N TYR A 145 -19.10 11.85 4.76
CA TYR A 145 -19.97 12.52 5.74
C TYR A 145 -19.30 13.78 6.30
N THR A 146 -19.90 14.94 6.06
CA THR A 146 -19.37 16.25 6.51
C THR A 146 -20.01 16.77 7.80
N GLY A 147 -21.01 16.07 8.34
CA GLY A 147 -21.76 16.48 9.53
C GLY A 147 -20.97 16.42 10.85
N CYS A 148 -19.72 15.93 10.82
CA CYS A 148 -18.85 15.83 11.98
C CYS A 148 -17.91 17.03 12.19
N GLY A 149 -17.98 18.04 11.32
CA GLY A 149 -17.26 19.31 11.46
C GLY A 149 -15.76 19.16 11.18
N ASP A 150 -15.38 19.11 9.91
CA ASP A 150 -14.00 19.39 9.50
C ASP A 150 -13.85 20.91 9.33
N THR A 151 -13.07 21.56 10.20
CA THR A 151 -12.72 22.97 10.02
C THR A 151 -11.85 23.09 8.76
N PRO A 152 -12.28 23.80 7.69
CA PRO A 152 -11.45 23.97 6.51
C PRO A 152 -10.35 24.99 6.81
N THR A 153 -9.10 24.56 6.92
CA THR A 153 -7.96 25.49 6.86
C THR A 153 -7.80 25.95 5.42
N THR A 154 -8.24 27.17 5.15
CA THR A 154 -8.03 27.88 3.89
C THR A 154 -6.54 28.07 3.66
N VAL A 155 -5.94 27.31 2.73
CA VAL A 155 -4.59 27.60 2.23
C VAL A 155 -4.72 28.19 0.83
N THR A 156 -4.51 29.49 0.75
CA THR A 156 -4.33 30.25 -0.49
C THR A 156 -3.17 29.64 -1.27
N SER A 157 -3.47 29.05 -2.44
CA SER A 157 -2.49 28.41 -3.30
C SER A 157 -1.75 29.45 -4.14
N THR A 158 -0.49 29.72 -3.79
CA THR A 158 0.51 30.17 -4.77
C THR A 158 1.26 28.95 -5.30
N SER A 159 1.16 28.77 -6.61
CA SER A 159 1.82 27.74 -7.40
C SER A 159 3.35 27.75 -7.23
N THR A 160 3.90 26.72 -6.62
CA THR A 160 5.19 26.11 -7.00
C THR A 160 5.20 24.62 -6.60
N THR A 161 5.36 23.75 -7.60
CA THR A 161 5.83 22.35 -7.55
C THR A 161 5.58 21.54 -6.26
N GLN A 162 4.43 20.87 -6.17
CA GLN A 162 4.19 19.85 -5.14
C GLN A 162 4.93 18.55 -5.48
N ASN A 163 5.82 18.13 -4.59
CA ASN A 163 6.14 16.71 -4.39
C ASN A 163 4.87 15.98 -3.92
N PRO A 164 4.52 14.81 -4.49
CA PRO A 164 3.35 14.05 -4.10
C PRO A 164 3.53 13.39 -2.73
N ASN A 165 2.43 13.29 -1.98
CA ASN A 165 2.33 12.53 -0.73
C ASN A 165 2.99 11.15 -0.88
N PRO A 166 3.97 10.79 -0.03
CA PRO A 166 4.51 9.43 0.01
C PRO A 166 3.38 8.46 0.43
N GLY A 167 2.97 7.58 -0.49
CA GLY A 167 1.99 6.52 -0.23
C GLY A 167 0.68 6.57 -1.03
N GLN A 168 0.45 7.62 -1.82
CA GLN A 168 -0.69 7.66 -2.75
C GLN A 168 -0.27 7.17 -4.15
N PHE A 169 -1.09 6.33 -4.78
CA PHE A 169 -0.84 5.86 -6.13
C PHE A 169 -0.70 7.04 -7.11
N VAL A 170 0.31 7.00 -7.99
CA VAL A 170 0.67 8.11 -8.89
C VAL A 170 -0.33 8.37 -10.03
N VAL A 171 -1.31 7.48 -10.19
CA VAL A 171 -2.42 7.64 -11.13
C VAL A 171 -3.69 7.87 -10.33
N SER A 172 -4.30 9.04 -10.48
CA SER A 172 -5.61 9.35 -9.90
C SER A 172 -6.74 8.57 -10.59
N GLU A 173 -7.89 8.46 -9.93
CA GLU A 173 -9.08 7.85 -10.53
C GLU A 173 -9.55 8.57 -11.81
N ALA A 174 -9.50 9.91 -11.82
CA ALA A 174 -9.85 10.69 -13.01
C ALA A 174 -8.92 10.36 -14.20
N GLN A 175 -7.63 10.21 -13.95
CA GLN A 175 -6.67 9.80 -15.00
C GLN A 175 -6.91 8.35 -15.43
N PHE A 176 -7.19 7.44 -14.50
CA PHE A 176 -7.57 6.07 -14.83
C PHE A 176 -8.83 6.01 -15.71
N ASN A 177 -9.85 6.81 -15.39
CA ASN A 177 -11.06 6.94 -16.21
C ASN A 177 -10.76 7.51 -17.61
N GLN A 178 -9.83 8.47 -17.72
CA GLN A 178 -9.40 9.02 -19.00
C GLN A 178 -8.60 8.01 -19.85
N MET A 179 -7.80 7.16 -19.20
CA MET A 179 -7.07 6.07 -19.84
C MET A 179 -8.02 5.01 -20.40
N PHE A 180 -9.06 4.66 -19.64
CA PHE A 180 -9.99 3.56 -19.93
C PHE A 180 -11.47 4.00 -19.95
N PRO A 181 -11.89 4.77 -20.97
CA PRO A 181 -13.24 5.33 -21.04
C PRO A 181 -14.32 4.28 -21.35
N SER A 182 -13.94 3.16 -21.97
CA SER A 182 -14.87 2.09 -22.39
C SER A 182 -14.68 0.79 -21.62
N ARG A 183 -14.03 0.83 -20.45
CA ARG A 183 -13.76 -0.39 -19.67
C ARG A 183 -15.04 -1.08 -19.21
N SER A 184 -14.95 -2.39 -19.02
CA SER A 184 -15.94 -3.14 -18.25
C SER A 184 -16.00 -2.61 -16.82
N SER A 185 -17.21 -2.56 -16.25
CA SER A 185 -17.44 -2.19 -14.85
C SER A 185 -16.74 -3.13 -13.85
N PHE A 186 -16.34 -4.33 -14.29
CA PHE A 186 -15.48 -5.22 -13.53
C PHE A 186 -14.17 -4.54 -13.10
N TYR A 187 -13.51 -3.81 -14.00
CA TYR A 187 -12.21 -3.19 -13.70
C TYR A 187 -12.38 -1.86 -12.98
N THR A 188 -12.46 -1.92 -11.66
CA THR A 188 -12.58 -0.72 -10.81
C THR A 188 -11.20 -0.15 -10.47
N TYR A 189 -11.14 1.18 -10.31
CA TYR A 189 -9.95 1.85 -9.80
C TYR A 189 -9.64 1.42 -8.36
N ALA A 190 -10.67 1.27 -7.52
CA ALA A 190 -10.55 0.75 -6.17
C ALA A 190 -9.92 -0.66 -6.13
N GLY A 191 -10.28 -1.55 -7.07
CA GLY A 191 -9.65 -2.87 -7.20
C GLY A 191 -8.16 -2.78 -7.52
N LEU A 192 -7.77 -1.85 -8.40
CA LEU A 192 -6.35 -1.62 -8.71
C LEU A 192 -5.60 -1.13 -7.47
N VAL A 193 -6.13 -0.10 -6.80
CA VAL A 193 -5.52 0.48 -5.59
C VAL A 193 -5.38 -0.57 -4.48
N ALA A 194 -6.41 -1.40 -4.27
CA ALA A 194 -6.37 -2.49 -3.29
C ALA A 194 -5.28 -3.54 -3.60
N ALA A 195 -4.99 -3.78 -4.87
CA ALA A 195 -3.98 -4.75 -5.29
C ALA A 195 -2.54 -4.23 -5.12
N LEU A 196 -2.31 -2.91 -5.04
CA LEU A 196 -0.97 -2.32 -4.97
C LEU A 196 -0.15 -2.82 -3.77
N SER A 197 -0.81 -3.15 -2.64
CA SER A 197 -0.13 -3.65 -1.45
C SER A 197 0.55 -5.01 -1.66
N SER A 198 0.15 -5.78 -2.69
CA SER A 198 0.81 -7.03 -3.05
C SER A 198 2.22 -6.81 -3.61
N TYR A 199 2.51 -5.61 -4.14
CA TYR A 199 3.81 -5.25 -4.71
C TYR A 199 4.20 -3.81 -4.34
N PRO A 200 4.67 -3.54 -3.10
CA PRO A 200 4.90 -2.19 -2.59
C PRO A 200 5.96 -1.36 -3.36
N GLY A 201 6.79 -2.01 -4.18
CA GLY A 201 7.78 -1.35 -5.05
C GLY A 201 7.20 -0.83 -6.37
N PHE A 202 6.07 -1.39 -6.83
CA PHE A 202 5.43 -1.01 -8.08
C PHE A 202 4.94 0.44 -8.04
N ALA A 203 5.33 1.23 -9.04
CA ALA A 203 5.03 2.66 -9.14
C ALA A 203 5.42 3.47 -7.89
N ASN A 204 6.35 2.93 -7.09
CA ASN A 204 6.82 3.50 -5.83
C ASN A 204 8.36 3.45 -5.72
N THR A 205 9.04 3.08 -6.80
CA THR A 205 10.51 3.00 -6.88
C THR A 205 11.04 4.10 -7.80
N GLY A 206 12.11 4.79 -7.36
CA GLY A 206 12.74 5.87 -8.13
C GLY A 206 12.04 7.24 -8.02
N GLY A 207 12.45 8.18 -8.88
CA GLY A 207 11.85 9.52 -8.94
C GLY A 207 10.41 9.52 -9.46
N ASP A 208 9.67 10.62 -9.25
CA ASP A 208 8.28 10.77 -9.69
C ASP A 208 8.05 10.44 -11.17
N VAL A 209 9.01 10.83 -12.02
CA VAL A 209 8.98 10.53 -13.45
C VAL A 209 9.00 9.02 -13.70
N VAL A 210 9.90 8.29 -13.04
CA VAL A 210 10.03 6.83 -13.18
C VAL A 210 8.78 6.13 -12.65
N ARG A 211 8.26 6.57 -11.50
CA ARG A 211 7.03 6.02 -10.91
C ARG A 211 5.83 6.16 -11.85
N LYS A 212 5.65 7.33 -12.45
CA LYS A 212 4.57 7.58 -13.43
C LYS A 212 4.81 6.84 -14.75
N GLN A 213 6.05 6.76 -15.23
CA GLN A 213 6.40 5.96 -16.41
C GLN A 213 6.07 4.49 -16.20
N GLU A 214 6.44 3.92 -15.04
CA GLU A 214 6.12 2.53 -14.73
C GLU A 214 4.60 2.29 -14.68
N ALA A 215 3.85 3.16 -13.98
CA ALA A 215 2.40 3.04 -13.91
C ALA A 215 1.75 3.14 -15.31
N ALA A 216 2.19 4.08 -16.15
CA ALA A 216 1.72 4.19 -17.53
C ALA A 216 2.11 2.97 -18.37
N ALA A 217 3.31 2.41 -18.20
CA ALA A 217 3.77 1.25 -18.94
C ALA A 217 2.98 -0.01 -18.61
N PHE A 218 2.69 -0.22 -17.32
CA PHE A 218 1.81 -1.31 -16.88
C PHE A 218 0.41 -1.15 -17.48
N LEU A 219 -0.22 0.00 -17.28
CA LEU A 219 -1.58 0.26 -17.77
C LEU A 219 -1.67 0.21 -19.30
N ALA A 220 -0.63 0.63 -20.03
CA ALA A 220 -0.60 0.58 -21.49
C ALA A 220 -0.53 -0.85 -22.04
N ASN A 221 0.24 -1.73 -21.39
CA ASN A 221 0.22 -3.14 -21.73
C ASN A 221 -1.13 -3.78 -21.38
N VAL A 222 -1.68 -3.47 -20.22
CA VAL A 222 -3.03 -3.90 -19.83
C VAL A 222 -4.09 -3.45 -20.85
N ASN A 223 -4.00 -2.21 -21.32
CA ASN A 223 -4.87 -1.69 -22.38
C ASN A 223 -4.78 -2.55 -23.65
N HIS A 224 -3.58 -2.98 -24.03
CA HIS A 224 -3.38 -3.82 -25.20
C HIS A 224 -3.97 -5.23 -25.01
N GLU A 225 -3.70 -5.88 -23.89
CA GLU A 225 -4.16 -7.26 -23.63
C GLU A 225 -5.70 -7.39 -23.58
N THR A 226 -6.38 -6.32 -23.16
CA THR A 226 -7.81 -6.39 -22.80
C THR A 226 -8.71 -5.56 -23.71
N GLY A 227 -8.17 -4.92 -24.74
CA GLY A 227 -8.91 -3.97 -25.58
C GLY A 227 -9.41 -2.76 -24.78
N GLY A 228 -8.53 -2.18 -23.96
CA GLY A 228 -8.87 -1.03 -23.10
C GLY A 228 -9.71 -1.40 -21.89
N LEU A 229 -9.41 -2.55 -21.27
CA LEU A 229 -10.17 -3.14 -20.15
C LEU A 229 -11.62 -3.48 -20.51
N TYR A 230 -11.94 -3.61 -21.80
CA TYR A 230 -13.27 -4.03 -22.24
C TYR A 230 -13.51 -5.51 -21.95
N TYR A 231 -12.50 -6.34 -22.20
CA TYR A 231 -12.58 -7.79 -22.02
C TYR A 231 -12.02 -8.24 -20.67
N VAL A 232 -12.80 -9.05 -19.94
CA VAL A 232 -12.39 -9.70 -18.69
C VAL A 232 -11.77 -11.08 -18.96
N VAL A 233 -12.24 -11.74 -20.02
CA VAL A 233 -11.85 -13.09 -20.40
C VAL A 233 -11.45 -13.14 -21.87
N GLU A 234 -10.67 -14.15 -22.23
CA GLU A 234 -10.37 -14.46 -23.63
C GLU A 234 -11.66 -14.71 -24.43
N GLN A 235 -11.74 -14.15 -25.64
CA GLN A 235 -12.98 -14.18 -26.43
C GLN A 235 -13.16 -15.48 -27.23
N ASN A 236 -12.06 -16.08 -27.69
CA ASN A 236 -12.14 -17.31 -28.48
C ASN A 236 -12.26 -18.54 -27.59
N GLN A 237 -13.49 -18.90 -27.21
CA GLN A 237 -13.76 -20.05 -26.34
C GLN A 237 -13.27 -21.40 -26.92
N ALA A 238 -13.10 -21.50 -28.24
CA ALA A 238 -12.53 -22.70 -28.85
C ALA A 238 -11.09 -22.97 -28.40
N ASN A 239 -10.36 -21.93 -27.98
CA ASN A 239 -8.99 -22.07 -27.49
C ASN A 239 -8.91 -22.49 -26.02
N TYR A 240 -9.99 -22.42 -25.24
CA TYR A 240 -9.94 -22.63 -23.80
C TYR A 240 -9.30 -23.97 -23.38
N PRO A 241 -9.53 -25.10 -24.09
CA PRO A 241 -8.87 -26.37 -23.77
C PRO A 241 -7.36 -26.41 -24.01
N HIS A 242 -6.77 -25.43 -24.72
CA HIS A 242 -5.34 -25.42 -25.04
C HIS A 242 -4.45 -25.09 -23.83
N TYR A 243 -4.99 -24.39 -22.83
CA TYR A 243 -4.20 -23.83 -21.73
C TYR A 243 -4.00 -24.79 -20.55
N CYS A 244 -4.22 -26.08 -20.77
CA CYS A 244 -3.90 -27.12 -19.81
C CYS A 244 -2.62 -27.84 -20.24
N ASP A 245 -1.49 -27.50 -19.61
CA ASP A 245 -0.26 -28.29 -19.75
C ASP A 245 -0.37 -29.55 -18.87
N THR A 246 -0.76 -30.67 -19.49
CA THR A 246 -0.89 -31.97 -18.83
C THR A 246 0.45 -32.60 -18.45
N SER A 247 1.59 -32.04 -18.89
CA SER A 247 2.90 -32.51 -18.45
C SER A 247 3.26 -32.07 -17.02
N LYS A 248 2.54 -31.08 -16.47
CA LYS A 248 2.72 -30.64 -15.09
C LYS A 248 2.20 -31.70 -14.12
N SER A 249 2.98 -32.01 -13.09
CA SER A 249 2.61 -33.02 -12.07
C SER A 249 1.33 -32.71 -11.30
N TYR A 250 0.98 -31.42 -11.18
CA TYR A 250 -0.26 -30.95 -10.54
C TYR A 250 -1.46 -30.90 -11.50
N GLY A 251 -1.26 -31.19 -12.80
CA GLY A 251 -2.33 -31.25 -13.79
C GLY A 251 -3.19 -29.98 -13.88
N CYS A 252 -4.49 -30.20 -14.08
CA CYS A 252 -5.49 -29.16 -14.35
C CYS A 252 -6.73 -29.39 -13.47
N PRO A 253 -6.63 -29.23 -12.13
CA PRO A 253 -7.68 -29.62 -11.19
C PRO A 253 -8.98 -28.84 -11.33
N ALA A 254 -8.97 -27.65 -11.93
CA ALA A 254 -10.19 -26.89 -12.25
C ALA A 254 -10.85 -27.33 -13.57
N GLY A 255 -10.24 -28.26 -14.31
CA GLY A 255 -10.67 -28.73 -15.62
C GLY A 255 -9.74 -28.29 -16.76
N ASN A 256 -9.66 -29.09 -17.82
CA ASN A 256 -8.74 -28.86 -18.95
C ASN A 256 -9.02 -27.55 -19.71
N ALA A 257 -10.24 -27.05 -19.66
CA ALA A 257 -10.65 -25.79 -20.29
C ALA A 257 -10.77 -24.62 -19.31
N ALA A 258 -10.16 -24.70 -18.13
CA ALA A 258 -10.35 -23.71 -17.07
C ALA A 258 -9.26 -22.62 -16.99
N TYR A 259 -8.17 -22.72 -17.75
CA TYR A 259 -6.98 -21.86 -17.62
C TYR A 259 -6.78 -20.89 -18.80
N TYR A 260 -7.87 -20.53 -19.48
CA TYR A 260 -7.90 -19.49 -20.51
C TYR A 260 -7.54 -18.10 -19.95
N GLY A 261 -7.30 -17.15 -20.84
CA GLY A 261 -6.90 -15.79 -20.48
C GLY A 261 -7.94 -15.05 -19.65
N ARG A 262 -7.53 -14.51 -18.49
CA ARG A 262 -8.37 -13.66 -17.63
C ARG A 262 -7.64 -12.43 -17.11
N GLY A 263 -8.41 -11.39 -16.81
CA GLY A 263 -7.93 -10.22 -16.08
C GLY A 263 -6.98 -9.33 -16.91
N PRO A 264 -6.29 -8.39 -16.24
CA PRO A 264 -5.63 -7.27 -16.90
C PRO A 264 -4.43 -7.67 -17.76
N ILE A 265 -3.82 -8.84 -17.52
CA ILE A 265 -2.71 -9.37 -18.32
C ILE A 265 -3.10 -10.62 -19.11
N GLN A 266 -4.41 -10.95 -19.17
CA GLN A 266 -4.91 -12.17 -19.80
C GLN A 266 -4.17 -13.43 -19.29
N LEU A 267 -4.05 -13.58 -17.96
CA LEU A 267 -3.36 -14.69 -17.31
C LEU A 267 -3.87 -16.03 -17.88
N SER A 268 -2.97 -16.80 -18.47
CA SER A 268 -3.27 -18.04 -19.20
C SER A 268 -2.32 -19.15 -18.77
N TRP A 269 -2.73 -20.41 -18.95
CA TRP A 269 -1.99 -21.64 -18.58
C TRP A 269 -2.02 -22.03 -17.11
N ASN A 270 -2.32 -23.30 -16.83
CA ASN A 270 -2.35 -23.89 -15.49
C ASN A 270 -1.09 -23.61 -14.66
N PHE A 271 0.10 -23.63 -15.27
CA PHE A 271 1.35 -23.34 -14.57
C PHE A 271 1.49 -21.88 -14.14
N ASN A 272 0.96 -20.92 -14.90
CA ASN A 272 0.96 -19.51 -14.50
C ASN A 272 -0.07 -19.26 -13.40
N TYR A 273 -1.27 -19.86 -13.49
CA TYR A 273 -2.25 -19.81 -12.40
C TYR A 273 -1.70 -20.41 -11.11
N LYS A 274 -0.94 -21.51 -11.20
CA LYS A 274 -0.22 -22.08 -10.04
C LYS A 274 0.80 -21.10 -9.47
N ALA A 275 1.70 -20.57 -10.30
CA ALA A 275 2.76 -19.67 -9.85
C ALA A 275 2.23 -18.35 -9.27
N ALA A 276 1.20 -17.76 -9.89
CA ALA A 276 0.52 -16.59 -9.37
C ALA A 276 -0.20 -16.88 -8.06
N GLY A 277 -0.92 -18.01 -7.98
CA GLY A 277 -1.62 -18.42 -6.77
C GLY A 277 -0.66 -18.64 -5.59
N ASP A 278 0.47 -19.30 -5.81
CA ASP A 278 1.50 -19.51 -4.79
C ASP A 278 2.07 -18.17 -4.27
N ALA A 279 2.39 -17.24 -5.18
CA ALA A 279 2.96 -15.95 -4.82
C ALA A 279 1.98 -15.04 -4.07
N LEU A 280 0.70 -15.12 -4.41
CA LEU A 280 -0.36 -14.28 -3.85
C LEU A 280 -1.08 -14.92 -2.65
N GLY A 281 -0.81 -16.19 -2.34
CA GLY A 281 -1.54 -16.95 -1.33
C GLY A 281 -2.99 -17.23 -1.72
N LEU A 282 -3.28 -17.38 -3.02
CA LEU A 282 -4.61 -17.54 -3.58
C LEU A 282 -4.77 -18.92 -4.26
N PRO A 283 -5.96 -19.54 -4.21
CA PRO A 283 -6.19 -20.87 -4.78
C PRO A 283 -6.39 -20.82 -6.30
N LEU A 284 -5.54 -20.11 -7.05
CA LEU A 284 -5.77 -19.83 -8.47
C LEU A 284 -5.62 -21.06 -9.36
N LEU A 285 -4.87 -22.09 -8.95
CA LEU A 285 -4.83 -23.36 -9.68
C LEU A 285 -6.15 -24.13 -9.57
N THR A 286 -6.78 -24.18 -8.39
CA THR A 286 -8.03 -24.92 -8.15
C THR A 286 -9.29 -24.09 -8.38
N ASN A 287 -9.17 -22.76 -8.32
CA ASN A 287 -10.24 -21.80 -8.55
C ASN A 287 -9.74 -20.62 -9.43
N PRO A 288 -9.42 -20.88 -10.71
CA PRO A 288 -8.93 -19.84 -11.63
C PRO A 288 -9.98 -18.77 -11.94
N TYR A 289 -11.26 -19.06 -11.71
CA TYR A 289 -12.38 -18.13 -11.92
C TYR A 289 -12.36 -16.92 -10.98
N LEU A 290 -11.55 -16.92 -9.91
CA LEU A 290 -11.37 -15.72 -9.09
C LEU A 290 -10.86 -14.53 -9.91
N VAL A 291 -10.02 -14.78 -10.92
CA VAL A 291 -9.43 -13.73 -11.76
C VAL A 291 -10.47 -13.01 -12.64
N GLU A 292 -11.63 -13.61 -12.89
CA GLU A 292 -12.76 -12.99 -13.63
C GLU A 292 -13.94 -12.58 -12.72
N ARG A 293 -13.87 -12.85 -11.42
CA ARG A 293 -14.96 -12.59 -10.45
C ARG A 293 -14.59 -11.58 -9.37
N ASP A 294 -13.32 -11.50 -9.02
CA ASP A 294 -12.80 -10.56 -8.03
C ASP A 294 -11.82 -9.60 -8.71
N PRO A 295 -12.15 -8.29 -8.79
CA PRO A 295 -11.31 -7.32 -9.48
C PRO A 295 -9.98 -7.07 -8.76
N ALA A 296 -9.92 -7.18 -7.44
CA ALA A 296 -8.66 -7.04 -6.72
C ALA A 296 -7.74 -8.23 -7.05
N VAL A 297 -8.28 -9.46 -7.08
CA VAL A 297 -7.52 -10.64 -7.52
C VAL A 297 -7.05 -10.49 -8.97
N ALA A 298 -7.90 -9.99 -9.86
CA ALA A 298 -7.50 -9.72 -11.24
C ALA A 298 -6.29 -8.78 -11.31
N TRP A 299 -6.35 -7.65 -10.61
CA TRP A 299 -5.23 -6.70 -10.55
C TRP A 299 -3.97 -7.28 -9.89
N GLN A 300 -4.12 -8.08 -8.83
CA GLN A 300 -3.00 -8.77 -8.20
C GLN A 300 -2.28 -9.70 -9.17
N THR A 301 -2.99 -10.41 -10.05
CA THR A 301 -2.35 -11.26 -11.07
C THR A 301 -1.59 -10.45 -12.12
N GLY A 302 -2.11 -9.28 -12.52
CA GLY A 302 -1.41 -8.37 -13.41
C GLY A 302 -0.12 -7.83 -12.78
N LEU A 303 -0.20 -7.38 -11.53
CA LEU A 303 0.97 -6.91 -10.78
C LEU A 303 1.97 -8.03 -10.52
N TRP A 304 1.51 -9.26 -10.24
CA TRP A 304 2.38 -10.42 -10.11
C TRP A 304 3.21 -10.65 -11.36
N TYR A 305 2.58 -10.65 -12.54
CA TYR A 305 3.29 -10.83 -13.79
C TYR A 305 4.33 -9.72 -13.98
N TRP A 306 3.90 -8.47 -13.85
CA TRP A 306 4.73 -7.28 -14.05
C TRP A 306 6.00 -7.25 -13.19
N ASN A 307 5.86 -7.62 -11.91
CA ASN A 307 6.92 -7.47 -10.92
C ASN A 307 7.82 -8.71 -10.79
N THR A 308 7.38 -9.88 -11.27
CA THR A 308 8.08 -11.16 -10.98
C THR A 308 8.43 -11.99 -12.21
N GLN A 309 7.78 -11.76 -13.36
CA GLN A 309 7.93 -12.61 -14.53
C GLN A 309 8.79 -11.92 -15.59
N ASN A 310 9.75 -12.67 -16.13
CA ASN A 310 10.52 -12.25 -17.31
C ASN A 310 9.79 -12.60 -18.63
N GLY A 311 8.83 -13.52 -18.57
CA GLY A 311 8.19 -14.09 -19.76
C GLY A 311 9.24 -14.54 -20.80
N PRO A 312 9.11 -14.16 -22.09
CA PRO A 312 10.11 -14.43 -23.11
C PRO A 312 11.25 -13.39 -23.17
N GLY A 313 11.24 -12.39 -22.28
CA GLY A 313 12.32 -11.41 -22.11
C GLY A 313 13.41 -11.90 -21.16
N THR A 314 14.27 -10.97 -20.74
CA THR A 314 15.42 -11.25 -19.87
C THR A 314 15.32 -10.57 -18.49
N MET A 315 14.29 -9.75 -18.27
CA MET A 315 14.06 -9.01 -17.04
C MET A 315 12.56 -8.85 -16.78
N THR A 316 12.19 -8.48 -15.56
CA THR A 316 10.79 -8.14 -15.27
C THR A 316 10.44 -6.79 -15.87
N ALA A 317 9.16 -6.59 -16.19
CA ALA A 317 8.70 -5.30 -16.69
C ALA A 317 8.89 -4.18 -15.66
N HIS A 318 8.76 -4.48 -14.36
CA HIS A 318 9.18 -3.57 -13.28
C HIS A 318 10.63 -3.12 -13.45
N ASN A 319 11.57 -4.07 -13.53
CA ASN A 319 13.00 -3.77 -13.68
C ASN A 319 13.30 -3.00 -14.96
N ALA A 320 12.63 -3.31 -16.07
CA ALA A 320 12.79 -2.60 -17.33
C ALA A 320 12.50 -1.10 -17.19
N MET A 321 11.48 -0.74 -16.41
CA MET A 321 11.11 0.65 -16.17
C MET A 321 12.01 1.32 -15.12
N VAL A 322 12.24 0.69 -13.97
CA VAL A 322 12.97 1.34 -12.86
C VAL A 322 14.47 1.48 -13.10
N THR A 323 15.06 0.63 -13.96
CA THR A 323 16.48 0.71 -14.36
C THR A 323 16.71 1.52 -15.64
N GLY A 324 15.64 1.93 -16.33
CA GLY A 324 15.72 2.67 -17.58
C GLY A 324 16.10 1.84 -18.81
N ALA A 325 15.93 0.50 -18.77
CA ALA A 325 16.12 -0.35 -19.95
C ALA A 325 15.14 0.01 -21.08
N GLY A 326 13.91 0.39 -20.72
CA GLY A 326 12.92 1.00 -21.61
C GLY A 326 11.64 0.19 -21.80
N PHE A 327 10.62 0.84 -22.35
CA PHE A 327 9.29 0.25 -22.54
C PHE A 327 9.31 -0.98 -23.45
N GLY A 328 10.22 -1.05 -24.42
CA GLY A 328 10.37 -2.20 -25.32
C GLY A 328 10.67 -3.51 -24.59
N GLU A 329 11.40 -3.48 -23.47
CA GLU A 329 11.67 -4.68 -22.67
C GLU A 329 10.42 -5.15 -21.89
N THR A 330 9.47 -4.25 -21.62
CA THR A 330 8.16 -4.65 -21.08
C THR A 330 7.35 -5.42 -22.11
N ILE A 331 7.34 -4.96 -23.37
CA ILE A 331 6.70 -5.65 -24.50
C ILE A 331 7.34 -7.03 -24.69
N ARG A 332 8.68 -7.07 -24.68
CA ARG A 332 9.43 -8.32 -24.80
C ARG A 332 9.07 -9.30 -23.71
N SER A 333 8.91 -8.84 -22.47
CA SER A 333 8.62 -9.70 -21.33
C SER A 333 7.17 -10.16 -21.26
N ILE A 334 6.25 -9.54 -22.00
CA ILE A 334 4.83 -9.91 -22.01
C ILE A 334 4.50 -10.80 -23.22
N ASN A 335 4.93 -10.42 -24.41
CA ASN A 335 4.63 -11.18 -25.64
C ASN A 335 5.75 -11.15 -26.68
N GLY A 336 7.00 -11.05 -26.22
CA GLY A 336 8.16 -10.85 -27.10
C GLY A 336 8.44 -11.95 -28.12
N THR A 337 8.03 -13.19 -27.86
CA THR A 337 8.19 -14.29 -28.84
C THR A 337 7.37 -14.06 -30.11
N LEU A 338 6.22 -13.40 -30.00
CA LEU A 338 5.30 -13.19 -31.12
C LEU A 338 5.42 -11.79 -31.74
N GLU A 339 5.78 -10.78 -30.94
CA GLU A 339 5.71 -9.37 -31.35
C GLU A 339 7.07 -8.76 -31.71
N CYS A 340 8.11 -9.02 -30.91
CA CYS A 340 9.40 -8.35 -31.04
C CYS A 340 10.24 -8.87 -32.23
N ASN A 341 11.35 -8.20 -32.52
CA ASN A 341 12.32 -8.53 -33.56
C ASN A 341 11.68 -8.63 -34.96
N GLY A 342 10.66 -7.81 -35.22
CA GLY A 342 9.91 -7.80 -36.48
C GLY A 342 8.79 -8.84 -36.57
N GLY A 343 8.48 -9.58 -35.50
CA GLY A 343 7.41 -10.58 -35.49
C GLY A 343 6.02 -9.98 -35.73
N ASN A 344 5.70 -8.89 -35.04
CA ASN A 344 4.46 -8.14 -35.27
C ASN A 344 4.64 -6.63 -34.97
N PRO A 345 5.23 -5.87 -35.90
CA PRO A 345 5.50 -4.44 -35.71
C PRO A 345 4.25 -3.61 -35.41
N ALA A 346 3.09 -4.02 -35.94
CA ALA A 346 1.82 -3.32 -35.70
C ALA A 346 1.36 -3.41 -34.25
N GLN A 347 1.51 -4.58 -33.61
CA GLN A 347 1.15 -4.77 -32.20
C GLN A 347 2.12 -4.06 -31.27
N VAL A 348 3.43 -4.12 -31.56
CA VAL A 348 4.45 -3.33 -30.83
C VAL A 348 4.09 -1.83 -30.89
N GLN A 349 3.78 -1.32 -32.09
CA GLN A 349 3.40 0.09 -32.25
C GLN A 349 2.09 0.43 -31.51
N SER A 350 1.11 -0.49 -31.48
CA SER A 350 -0.13 -0.32 -30.73
C SER A 350 0.14 -0.13 -29.23
N ARG A 351 1.03 -0.93 -28.63
CA ARG A 351 1.46 -0.78 -27.23
C ARG A 351 2.18 0.55 -27.00
N ILE A 352 3.09 0.94 -27.90
CA ILE A 352 3.82 2.21 -27.83
C ILE A 352 2.85 3.39 -27.87
N ASN A 353 1.85 3.36 -28.75
CA ASN A 353 0.84 4.41 -28.86
C ASN A 353 0.04 4.56 -27.55
N ALA A 354 -0.38 3.45 -26.94
CA ALA A 354 -1.07 3.46 -25.66
C ALA A 354 -0.16 4.03 -24.54
N TYR A 355 1.11 3.61 -24.50
CA TYR A 355 2.07 4.11 -23.53
C TYR A 355 2.32 5.62 -23.67
N GLN A 356 2.53 6.10 -24.89
CA GLN A 356 2.70 7.52 -25.18
C GLN A 356 1.48 8.35 -24.78
N LYS A 357 0.26 7.85 -25.04
CA LYS A 357 -0.97 8.48 -24.56
C LYS A 357 -0.99 8.56 -23.03
N PHE A 358 -0.63 7.48 -22.34
CA PHE A 358 -0.76 7.39 -20.90
C PHE A 358 0.29 8.22 -20.16
N VAL A 359 1.54 8.26 -20.61
CA VAL A 359 2.54 9.20 -20.06
C VAL A 359 2.15 10.66 -20.32
N GLY A 360 1.48 10.95 -21.45
CA GLY A 360 0.89 12.26 -21.73
C GLY A 360 -0.19 12.66 -20.71
N ILE A 361 -1.08 11.73 -20.34
CA ILE A 361 -2.09 11.94 -19.29
C ILE A 361 -1.43 12.19 -17.91
N LEU A 362 -0.30 11.55 -17.64
CA LEU A 362 0.43 11.70 -16.37
C LEU A 362 1.40 12.89 -16.35
N GLY A 363 1.59 13.57 -17.49
CA GLY A 363 2.47 14.73 -17.63
C GLY A 363 3.96 14.39 -17.52
N VAL A 364 4.40 13.23 -18.04
CA VAL A 364 5.80 12.80 -18.02
C VAL A 364 6.28 12.35 -19.41
N PRO A 365 7.58 12.40 -19.72
CA PRO A 365 8.10 11.88 -20.98
C PRO A 365 8.04 10.35 -21.04
N ALA A 366 8.00 9.79 -22.26
CA ALA A 366 8.00 8.33 -22.47
C ALA A 366 9.34 7.66 -22.12
N GLY A 367 10.45 8.41 -22.10
CA GLY A 367 11.79 7.84 -22.02
C GLY A 367 12.26 7.29 -23.37
N ASN A 368 13.28 6.43 -23.33
CA ASN A 368 13.94 5.87 -24.51
C ASN A 368 13.60 4.39 -24.70
N ASN A 369 14.08 3.78 -25.80
CA ASN A 369 13.96 2.35 -26.09
C ASN A 369 12.52 1.83 -26.01
N LEU A 370 11.63 2.49 -26.76
CA LEU A 370 10.19 2.19 -26.72
C LEU A 370 9.81 0.90 -27.46
N SER A 371 10.60 0.51 -28.45
CA SER A 371 10.34 -0.67 -29.28
C SER A 371 11.17 -1.87 -28.83
N CYS A 372 10.67 -3.04 -29.22
CA CYS A 372 11.42 -4.25 -29.46
C CYS A 372 11.09 -4.70 -30.91
#